data_AF-A0A1G8Q4R0-F1
#
_entry.id   AF-A0A1G8Q4R0-F1
#
_cell.length_a   1.000
_cell.length_b   1.000
_cell.length_c   1.000
_cell.angle_alpha   90.00
_cell.angle_beta   90.00
_cell.angle_gamma   90.00
#
_symmetry.space_group_name_H-M   'P 1'
#
loop_
_entity.id
_entity.type
_entity.pdbx_description
1 polymer ?
#
loop_
_entity_poly.entity_id
_entity_poly.type
_entity_poly.pdbx_seq_one_letter_code
_entity_poly.pdbx_strand_id
1 'polypeptide(L)'
;MKKLYAFVFLLAILTACKKDVDNENITDPKEGLKKISEAYAPGISTKIELWAKSSLTTGYNQLFVALYDSVSNQTITKAEVKVLPVMDMEMNGMHMSHSAPSVQPESDRAENTLFPLAAVFTMPGNTDQNKWSLEVTIKRDGQNKTGTARLAAEVGSSSPERVKMLTTAEGDKLVVAYFFPIHPKIGINELEMIIYRQQDKMSFLPADNYLLTITPEMPAMGHGSPNNVNPVYTKNGYYKGKVNFTMTGDWRINLDLAKAGQKNTTFFDLTF
;
A
#
# COMPACT_ATOMS: atom_id res chain seq x y z
N MET A 1 65.28 66.71 -16.80
CA MET A 1 63.97 66.32 -16.22
C MET A 1 63.18 65.57 -17.30
N LYS A 2 63.17 64.23 -17.28
CA LYS A 2 62.39 63.40 -18.21
C LYS A 2 61.38 62.61 -17.39
N LYS A 3 60.08 62.84 -17.65
CA LYS A 3 58.97 62.19 -16.95
C LYS A 3 58.82 60.75 -17.46
N LEU A 4 58.82 59.79 -16.54
CA LEU A 4 58.55 58.38 -16.78
C LEU A 4 57.04 58.16 -16.58
N TYR A 5 56.32 57.73 -17.63
CA TYR A 5 54.91 57.35 -17.53
C TYR A 5 54.83 55.86 -17.17
N ALA A 6 54.32 55.56 -15.98
CA ALA A 6 54.00 54.19 -15.55
C ALA A 6 52.61 53.81 -16.09
N PHE A 7 52.55 52.77 -16.92
CA PHE A 7 51.32 52.19 -17.43
C PHE A 7 50.85 51.11 -16.45
N VAL A 8 49.78 51.38 -15.70
CA VAL A 8 49.18 50.40 -14.76
C VAL A 8 48.17 49.57 -15.54
N PHE A 9 48.45 48.27 -15.68
CA PHE A 9 47.56 47.29 -16.29
C PHE A 9 46.55 46.83 -15.23
N LEU A 10 45.29 47.27 -15.35
CA LEU A 10 44.21 46.87 -14.46
C LEU A 10 43.70 45.49 -14.86
N LEU A 11 44.10 44.46 -14.09
CA LEU A 11 43.66 43.09 -14.27
C LEU A 11 42.22 42.94 -13.75
N ALA A 12 41.25 42.85 -14.65
CA ALA A 12 39.85 42.59 -14.30
C ALA A 12 39.68 41.11 -13.92
N ILE A 13 39.51 40.86 -12.62
CA ILE A 13 39.23 39.52 -12.07
C ILE A 13 37.75 39.24 -12.31
N LEU A 14 37.43 38.37 -13.27
CA LEU A 14 36.07 37.86 -13.46
C LEU A 14 35.75 36.89 -12.32
N THR A 15 35.02 37.35 -11.31
CA THR A 15 34.44 36.51 -10.27
C THR A 15 33.28 35.72 -10.88
N ALA A 16 33.52 34.44 -11.19
CA ALA A 16 32.45 33.50 -11.47
C ALA A 16 31.64 33.28 -10.19
N CYS A 17 30.44 33.87 -10.13
CA CYS A 17 29.44 33.50 -9.13
C CYS A 17 29.16 32.01 -9.28
N LYS A 18 29.65 31.19 -8.35
CA LYS A 18 28.98 29.91 -8.05
C LYS A 18 27.57 30.30 -7.63
N LYS A 19 26.59 30.00 -8.49
CA LYS A 19 25.22 29.86 -8.01
C LYS A 19 25.29 28.71 -7.02
N ASP A 20 25.15 29.02 -5.74
CA ASP A 20 24.74 28.04 -4.76
C ASP A 20 23.44 27.44 -5.31
N VAL A 21 23.56 26.22 -5.81
CA VAL A 21 22.42 25.41 -6.16
C VAL A 21 21.74 25.19 -4.83
N ASP A 22 20.57 25.80 -4.65
CA ASP A 22 19.66 25.43 -3.57
C ASP A 22 19.62 23.91 -3.58
N ASN A 23 20.19 23.29 -2.54
CA ASN A 23 20.01 21.88 -2.28
C ASN A 23 18.50 21.73 -2.06
N GLU A 24 17.76 21.45 -3.13
CA GLU A 24 16.51 20.73 -3.00
C GLU A 24 16.86 19.54 -2.12
N ASN A 25 16.34 19.53 -0.89
CA ASN A 25 16.50 18.39 -0.01
C ASN A 25 15.86 17.22 -0.75
N ILE A 26 16.68 16.46 -1.51
CA ILE A 26 16.28 15.20 -2.14
C ILE A 26 15.95 14.31 -0.96
N THR A 27 14.67 14.32 -0.61
CA THR A 27 14.13 13.56 0.51
C THR A 27 14.23 12.11 0.07
N ASP A 28 14.91 11.27 0.86
CA ASP A 28 15.06 9.86 0.52
C ASP A 28 13.66 9.27 0.27
N PRO A 29 13.38 8.71 -0.91
CA PRO A 29 12.07 8.13 -1.20
C PRO A 29 11.64 7.04 -0.21
N LYS A 30 12.60 6.46 0.51
CA LYS A 30 12.37 5.43 1.52
C LYS A 30 12.36 6.00 2.94
N GLU A 31 12.44 7.31 3.12
CA GLU A 31 12.38 7.93 4.43
C GLU A 31 11.08 7.54 5.15
N GLY A 32 11.21 7.03 6.38
CA GLY A 32 10.08 6.52 7.15
C GLY A 32 9.54 5.15 6.69
N LEU A 33 10.15 4.50 5.69
CA LEU A 33 9.84 3.13 5.30
C LEU A 33 10.79 2.13 5.96
N LYS A 34 10.28 0.92 6.17
CA LYS A 34 11.02 -0.27 6.62
C LYS A 34 11.11 -1.26 5.48
N LYS A 35 12.30 -1.79 5.25
CA LYS A 35 12.49 -2.91 4.32
C LYS A 35 11.85 -4.15 4.94
N ILE A 36 10.95 -4.77 4.21
CA ILE A 36 10.27 -6.01 4.59
C ILE A 36 11.11 -7.21 4.16
N SER A 37 11.54 -7.20 2.89
CA SER A 37 12.38 -8.27 2.33
C SER A 37 13.00 -7.81 1.01
N GLU A 38 13.88 -8.63 0.47
CA GLU A 38 14.45 -8.45 -0.85
C GLU A 38 14.67 -9.81 -1.53
N ALA A 39 14.69 -9.80 -2.85
CA ALA A 39 14.96 -10.97 -3.66
C ALA A 39 15.55 -10.56 -5.01
N TYR A 40 16.10 -11.53 -5.75
CA TYR A 40 16.51 -11.35 -7.13
C TYR A 40 15.48 -11.99 -8.05
N ALA A 41 15.15 -11.32 -9.16
CA ALA A 41 14.36 -11.88 -10.25
C ALA A 41 15.31 -12.52 -11.28
N PRO A 42 15.40 -13.85 -11.34
CA PRO A 42 16.30 -14.53 -12.26
C PRO A 42 15.91 -14.23 -13.72
N GLY A 43 16.91 -14.18 -14.60
CA GLY A 43 16.71 -14.01 -16.04
C GLY A 43 16.56 -12.56 -16.54
N ILE A 44 16.46 -11.57 -15.65
CA ILE A 44 16.34 -10.13 -16.01
C ILE A 44 17.28 -9.19 -15.21
N SER A 45 18.28 -9.75 -14.52
CA SER A 45 19.30 -9.00 -13.75
C SER A 45 18.69 -7.92 -12.85
N THR A 46 17.67 -8.26 -12.07
CA THR A 46 16.92 -7.30 -11.24
C THR A 46 16.90 -7.74 -9.79
N LYS A 47 17.32 -6.86 -8.88
CA LYS A 47 17.06 -6.95 -7.44
C LYS A 47 15.77 -6.19 -7.12
N ILE A 48 14.93 -6.80 -6.29
CA ILE A 48 13.67 -6.25 -5.83
C ILE A 48 13.77 -6.07 -4.33
N GLU A 49 13.36 -4.92 -3.82
CA GLU A 49 13.15 -4.69 -2.40
C GLU A 49 11.69 -4.36 -2.14
N LEU A 50 11.09 -5.00 -1.13
CA LEU A 50 9.74 -4.69 -0.64
C LEU A 50 9.84 -3.81 0.59
N TRP A 51 9.05 -2.73 0.62
CA TRP A 51 9.06 -1.72 1.67
C TRP A 51 7.64 -1.42 2.16
N ALA A 52 7.50 -1.04 3.43
CA ALA A 52 6.25 -0.59 4.04
C ALA A 52 6.51 0.42 5.17
N LYS A 53 5.51 1.21 5.56
CA LYS A 53 5.65 2.17 6.69
C LYS A 53 5.77 1.49 8.05
N SER A 54 5.21 0.29 8.18
CA SER A 54 5.17 -0.49 9.42
C SER A 54 5.30 -1.98 9.11
N SER A 55 5.45 -2.80 10.16
CA SER A 55 5.31 -4.25 10.02
C SER A 55 3.93 -4.60 9.46
N LEU A 56 3.84 -5.71 8.74
CA LEU A 56 2.62 -6.11 8.05
C LEU A 56 1.65 -6.79 9.03
N THR A 57 0.36 -6.49 8.88
CA THR A 57 -0.70 -7.13 9.67
C THR A 57 -1.82 -7.64 8.77
N THR A 58 -2.73 -8.46 9.29
CA THR A 58 -4.02 -8.69 8.62
C THR A 58 -4.73 -7.36 8.36
N GLY A 59 -5.43 -7.26 7.24
CA GLY A 59 -5.98 -6.01 6.72
C GLY A 59 -5.21 -5.41 5.56
N TYR A 60 -5.54 -4.15 5.25
CA TYR A 60 -4.90 -3.37 4.21
C TYR A 60 -3.47 -2.95 4.61
N ASN A 61 -2.50 -3.24 3.76
CA ASN A 61 -1.11 -2.84 3.90
C ASN A 61 -0.67 -2.09 2.64
N GLN A 62 -0.29 -0.82 2.80
CA GLN A 62 0.40 -0.07 1.76
C GLN A 62 1.83 -0.57 1.64
N LEU A 63 2.24 -0.91 0.43
CA LEU A 63 3.54 -1.47 0.10
C LEU A 63 4.18 -0.68 -1.02
N PHE A 64 5.50 -0.80 -1.12
CA PHE A 64 6.30 -0.17 -2.15
C PHE A 64 7.36 -1.14 -2.65
N VAL A 65 7.48 -1.26 -3.96
CA VAL A 65 8.54 -2.04 -4.60
C VAL A 65 9.61 -1.09 -5.13
N ALA A 66 10.86 -1.32 -4.76
CA ALA A 66 12.02 -0.66 -5.35
C ALA A 66 12.79 -1.65 -6.22
N LEU A 67 13.15 -1.24 -7.43
CA LEU A 67 13.84 -2.08 -8.40
C LEU A 67 15.24 -1.55 -8.67
N TYR A 68 16.20 -2.47 -8.74
CA TYR A 68 17.59 -2.16 -9.04
C TYR A 68 18.14 -3.14 -10.07
N ASP A 69 18.97 -2.65 -10.96
CA ASP A 69 19.81 -3.52 -11.79
C ASP A 69 20.79 -4.26 -10.87
N SER A 70 20.77 -5.60 -10.91
CA SER A 70 21.52 -6.42 -9.95
C SER A 70 23.03 -6.42 -10.18
N VAL A 71 23.51 -5.84 -11.28
CA VAL A 71 24.94 -5.76 -11.62
C VAL A 71 25.49 -4.36 -11.31
N SER A 72 24.81 -3.32 -11.79
CA SER A 72 25.25 -1.93 -11.63
C SER A 72 24.70 -1.25 -10.37
N ASN A 73 23.72 -1.86 -9.71
CA ASN A 73 22.96 -1.30 -8.58
C ASN A 73 22.24 0.02 -8.89
N GLN A 74 22.08 0.35 -10.18
CA GLN A 74 21.30 1.52 -10.61
C GLN A 74 19.81 1.25 -10.43
N THR A 75 19.08 2.27 -9.98
CA THR A 75 17.62 2.21 -9.84
C THR A 75 16.94 1.99 -11.20
N ILE A 76 15.95 1.11 -11.23
CA ILE A 76 15.07 0.90 -12.38
C ILE A 76 13.74 1.61 -12.08
N THR A 77 13.47 2.70 -12.81
CA THR A 77 12.26 3.52 -12.62
C THR A 77 11.19 3.32 -13.68
N LYS A 78 11.44 2.44 -14.68
CA LYS A 78 10.45 2.09 -15.71
C LYS A 78 10.41 0.58 -15.94
N ALA A 79 9.30 -0.04 -15.54
CA ALA A 79 9.01 -1.45 -15.68
C ALA A 79 7.52 -1.73 -15.48
N GLU A 80 6.97 -2.70 -16.20
CA GLU A 80 5.67 -3.27 -15.84
C GLU A 80 5.88 -4.16 -14.60
N VAL A 81 5.13 -3.89 -13.52
CA VAL A 81 5.20 -4.64 -12.26
C VAL A 81 3.83 -5.23 -11.97
N LYS A 82 3.78 -6.54 -11.72
CA LYS A 82 2.59 -7.25 -11.26
C LYS A 82 2.88 -7.97 -9.96
N VAL A 83 1.93 -7.93 -9.03
CA VAL A 83 2.06 -8.51 -7.70
C VAL A 83 0.96 -9.49 -7.38
N LEU A 84 1.32 -10.59 -6.74
CA LEU A 84 0.39 -11.59 -6.22
C LEU A 84 0.84 -12.00 -4.81
N PRO A 85 0.10 -11.63 -3.76
CA PRO A 85 0.34 -12.18 -2.42
C PRO A 85 -0.05 -13.65 -2.40
N VAL A 86 0.84 -14.55 -1.99
CA VAL A 86 0.60 -15.99 -1.90
C VAL A 86 0.92 -16.47 -0.49
N MET A 87 -0.02 -17.19 0.10
CA MET A 87 0.16 -17.91 1.35
C MET A 87 0.38 -19.38 1.06
N ASP A 88 1.47 -19.92 1.57
CA ASP A 88 1.68 -21.36 1.64
C ASP A 88 1.39 -21.85 3.05
N MET A 89 0.66 -22.95 3.12
CA MET A 89 0.25 -23.57 4.37
C MET A 89 0.52 -25.07 4.35
N GLU A 90 1.04 -25.60 5.46
CA GLU A 90 1.12 -27.04 5.70
C GLU A 90 -0.02 -27.45 6.63
N MET A 91 -0.99 -28.20 6.09
CA MET A 91 -2.17 -28.67 6.82
C MET A 91 -2.26 -30.19 6.75
N ASN A 92 -2.19 -30.86 7.91
CA ASN A 92 -2.27 -32.33 8.02
C ASN A 92 -1.28 -33.07 7.10
N GLY A 93 -0.07 -32.53 6.93
CA GLY A 93 0.96 -33.11 6.05
C GLY A 93 0.73 -32.86 4.55
N MET A 94 -0.23 -32.01 4.17
CA MET A 94 -0.46 -31.58 2.80
C MET A 94 -0.16 -30.09 2.64
N HIS A 95 0.52 -29.78 1.54
CA HIS A 95 0.77 -28.41 1.11
C HIS A 95 -0.48 -27.81 0.49
N MET A 96 -0.91 -26.66 0.99
CA MET A 96 -2.05 -25.89 0.52
C MET A 96 -1.58 -24.46 0.21
N SER A 97 -2.18 -23.85 -0.81
CA SER A 97 -1.86 -22.47 -1.15
C SER A 97 -3.13 -21.68 -1.50
N HIS A 98 -3.13 -20.40 -1.16
CA HIS A 98 -4.13 -19.43 -1.59
C HIS A 98 -3.50 -18.04 -1.71
N SER A 99 -4.20 -17.09 -2.32
CA SER A 99 -3.77 -15.70 -2.43
C SER A 99 -4.58 -14.76 -1.56
N ALA A 100 -4.27 -13.47 -1.64
CA ALA A 100 -5.06 -12.38 -1.08
C ALA A 100 -5.25 -11.26 -2.12
N PRO A 101 -6.28 -10.39 -1.96
CA PRO A 101 -6.43 -9.22 -2.81
C PRO A 101 -5.17 -8.35 -2.83
N SER A 102 -4.89 -7.78 -3.99
CA SER A 102 -3.84 -6.77 -4.14
C SER A 102 -4.25 -5.66 -5.10
N VAL A 103 -3.72 -4.48 -4.83
CA VAL A 103 -3.80 -3.31 -5.69
C VAL A 103 -2.49 -3.24 -6.45
N GLN A 104 -2.56 -3.28 -7.77
CA GLN A 104 -1.39 -3.24 -8.64
C GLN A 104 -0.86 -1.81 -8.75
N PRO A 105 0.45 -1.61 -9.05
CA PRO A 105 0.97 -0.30 -9.43
C PRO A 105 0.16 0.32 -10.57
N GLU A 106 -0.15 1.61 -10.46
CA GLU A 106 -1.01 2.31 -11.44
C GLU A 106 -0.30 2.64 -12.76
N SER A 107 1.03 2.57 -12.76
CA SER A 107 1.89 3.01 -13.85
C SER A 107 3.08 2.07 -14.03
N ASP A 108 3.62 2.02 -15.25
CA ASP A 108 4.91 1.39 -15.55
C ASP A 108 6.10 2.27 -15.14
N ARG A 109 5.84 3.47 -14.58
CA ARG A 109 6.86 4.38 -14.05
C ARG A 109 6.75 4.48 -12.54
N ALA A 110 7.91 4.40 -11.90
CA ALA A 110 8.05 4.56 -10.46
C ALA A 110 7.79 6.02 -10.03
N GLU A 111 7.08 6.18 -8.91
CA GLU A 111 6.90 7.44 -8.18
C GLU A 111 8.05 7.59 -7.19
N ASN A 112 8.91 8.60 -7.40
CA ASN A 112 10.10 8.81 -6.57
C ASN A 112 10.89 7.50 -6.37
N THR A 113 11.21 6.77 -7.45
CA THR A 113 11.92 5.47 -7.45
C THR A 113 11.17 4.25 -6.87
N LEU A 114 9.93 4.42 -6.42
CA LEU A 114 9.11 3.34 -5.85
C LEU A 114 7.89 3.05 -6.73
N PHE A 115 7.48 1.79 -6.81
CA PHE A 115 6.20 1.37 -7.37
C PHE A 115 5.20 1.15 -6.22
N PRO A 116 4.24 2.06 -5.99
CA PRO A 116 3.26 1.91 -4.93
C PRO A 116 2.27 0.79 -5.27
N LEU A 117 1.90 0.00 -4.26
CA LEU A 117 0.91 -1.07 -4.36
C LEU A 117 0.29 -1.35 -2.99
N ALA A 118 -0.66 -2.27 -2.92
CA ALA A 118 -1.19 -2.72 -1.63
C ALA A 118 -1.56 -4.20 -1.65
N ALA A 119 -1.60 -4.82 -0.47
CA ALA A 119 -2.12 -6.16 -0.26
C ALA A 119 -3.10 -6.17 0.92
N VAL A 120 -4.14 -7.00 0.84
CA VAL A 120 -5.16 -7.17 1.88
C VAL A 120 -5.06 -8.58 2.47
N PHE A 121 -4.15 -8.79 3.42
CA PHE A 121 -3.96 -10.11 4.03
C PHE A 121 -5.15 -10.48 4.91
N THR A 122 -5.78 -11.62 4.64
CA THR A 122 -6.99 -12.08 5.32
C THR A 122 -6.72 -12.89 6.58
N MET A 123 -5.47 -13.35 6.77
CA MET A 123 -5.04 -14.10 7.95
C MET A 123 -3.54 -13.92 8.22
N PRO A 124 -3.09 -14.14 9.47
CA PRO A 124 -1.66 -14.09 9.80
C PRO A 124 -0.89 -15.19 9.08
N GLY A 125 0.40 -14.94 8.83
CA GLY A 125 1.32 -15.92 8.24
C GLY A 125 2.74 -15.57 8.61
N ASN A 126 3.08 -15.91 9.84
CA ASN A 126 4.35 -15.61 10.50
C ASN A 126 4.89 -16.85 11.24
N THR A 127 4.54 -18.06 10.77
CA THR A 127 5.02 -19.32 11.34
C THR A 127 5.66 -20.19 10.27
N ASP A 128 6.37 -21.24 10.67
CA ASP A 128 7.03 -22.12 9.70
C ASP A 128 6.06 -22.86 8.77
N GLN A 129 4.85 -23.11 9.24
CA GLN A 129 3.81 -23.83 8.53
C GLN A 129 2.86 -22.90 7.75
N ASN A 130 2.91 -21.59 7.98
CA ASN A 130 1.98 -20.62 7.40
C ASN A 130 2.76 -19.37 7.01
N LYS A 131 3.13 -19.25 5.74
CA LYS A 131 4.03 -18.19 5.25
C LYS A 131 3.38 -17.40 4.14
N TRP A 132 3.37 -16.09 4.29
CA TRP A 132 3.06 -15.19 3.18
C TRP A 132 4.32 -14.83 2.39
N SER A 133 4.11 -14.62 1.10
CA SER A 133 5.07 -14.00 0.21
C SER A 133 4.37 -13.12 -0.80
N LEU A 134 5.08 -12.14 -1.35
CA LEU A 134 4.67 -11.43 -2.55
C LEU A 134 5.45 -12.00 -3.74
N GLU A 135 4.74 -12.61 -4.67
CA GLU A 135 5.28 -12.88 -6.00
C GLU A 135 5.22 -11.59 -6.82
N VAL A 136 6.38 -11.14 -7.28
CA VAL A 136 6.52 -9.91 -8.06
C VAL A 136 7.07 -10.27 -9.43
N THR A 137 6.23 -10.13 -10.46
CA THR A 137 6.61 -10.31 -11.86
C THR A 137 6.94 -8.96 -12.48
N ILE A 138 8.10 -8.88 -13.14
CA ILE A 138 8.65 -7.66 -13.70
C ILE A 138 8.94 -7.86 -15.18
N LYS A 139 8.61 -6.85 -15.98
CA LYS A 139 9.10 -6.68 -17.34
C LYS A 139 9.74 -5.30 -17.46
N ARG A 140 11.07 -5.26 -17.60
CA ARG A 140 11.80 -4.00 -17.78
C ARG A 140 11.48 -3.39 -19.14
N ASP A 141 11.49 -2.06 -19.21
CA ASP A 141 11.36 -1.35 -20.48
C ASP A 141 12.43 -1.82 -21.48
N GLY A 142 12.01 -2.06 -22.72
CA GLY A 142 12.90 -2.57 -23.78
C GLY A 142 13.34 -4.04 -23.65
N GLN A 143 12.91 -4.78 -22.62
CA GLN A 143 13.19 -6.22 -22.49
C GLN A 143 11.99 -7.09 -22.87
N ASN A 144 12.26 -8.19 -23.57
CA ASN A 144 11.24 -9.17 -23.98
C ASN A 144 10.97 -10.25 -22.93
N LYS A 145 11.86 -10.40 -21.94
CA LYS A 145 11.74 -11.41 -20.89
C LYS A 145 11.11 -10.80 -19.64
N THR A 146 10.25 -11.58 -19.00
CA THR A 146 9.76 -11.33 -17.65
C THR A 146 10.61 -12.09 -16.65
N GLY A 147 10.83 -11.52 -15.47
CA GLY A 147 11.39 -12.21 -14.31
C GLY A 147 10.42 -12.15 -13.15
N THR A 148 10.36 -13.22 -12.36
CA THR A 148 9.56 -13.27 -11.13
C THR A 148 10.48 -13.50 -9.95
N ALA A 149 10.24 -12.80 -8.85
CA ALA A 149 10.83 -13.14 -7.55
C ALA A 149 9.73 -13.30 -6.50
N ARG A 150 10.02 -14.09 -5.48
CA ARG A 150 9.15 -14.33 -4.32
C ARG A 150 9.77 -13.67 -3.10
N LEU A 151 9.12 -12.64 -2.58
CA LEU A 151 9.57 -11.85 -1.45
C LEU A 151 8.84 -12.30 -0.19
N ALA A 152 9.55 -12.75 0.84
CA ALA A 152 8.94 -13.15 2.09
C ALA A 152 8.19 -11.98 2.75
N ALA A 153 7.04 -12.25 3.35
CA ALA A 153 6.22 -11.26 4.04
C ALA A 153 5.72 -11.84 5.36
N GLU A 154 6.28 -11.42 6.49
CA GLU A 154 5.76 -11.81 7.79
C GLU A 154 4.53 -10.97 8.15
N VAL A 155 3.38 -11.62 8.28
CA VAL A 155 2.10 -10.95 8.53
C VAL A 155 1.58 -11.33 9.92
N GLY A 156 1.50 -10.36 10.83
CA GLY A 156 0.90 -10.54 12.15
C GLY A 156 -0.61 -10.32 12.18
N SER A 157 -1.28 -10.63 13.29
CA SER A 157 -2.68 -10.28 13.49
C SER A 157 -2.85 -8.79 13.76
N SER A 158 -3.87 -8.18 13.15
CA SER A 158 -4.36 -6.87 13.58
C SER A 158 -5.24 -7.00 14.81
N SER A 159 -5.07 -6.12 15.80
CA SER A 159 -5.98 -5.97 16.93
C SER A 159 -6.25 -4.48 17.14
N PRO A 160 -7.50 -4.00 16.97
CA PRO A 160 -8.69 -4.74 16.50
C PRO A 160 -8.59 -5.27 15.06
N GLU A 161 -9.54 -6.12 14.66
CA GLU A 161 -9.57 -6.68 13.30
C GLU A 161 -9.80 -5.61 12.23
N ARG A 162 -8.98 -5.61 11.17
CA ARG A 162 -9.04 -4.64 10.07
C ARG A 162 -9.53 -5.20 8.74
N VAL A 163 -9.91 -6.47 8.71
CA VAL A 163 -10.46 -7.17 7.55
C VAL A 163 -11.56 -8.14 7.98
N LYS A 164 -12.59 -8.28 7.15
CA LYS A 164 -13.66 -9.26 7.29
C LYS A 164 -13.82 -10.03 5.99
N MET A 165 -14.11 -11.32 6.10
CA MET A 165 -14.61 -12.13 4.99
C MET A 165 -16.11 -12.32 5.15
N LEU A 166 -16.88 -11.99 4.13
CA LEU A 166 -18.35 -12.09 4.13
C LEU A 166 -18.79 -13.02 3.02
N THR A 167 -19.85 -13.81 3.25
CA THR A 167 -20.53 -14.56 2.19
C THR A 167 -21.88 -13.90 1.96
N THR A 168 -22.12 -13.41 0.75
CA THR A 168 -23.41 -12.83 0.37
C THR A 168 -24.50 -13.90 0.29
N ALA A 169 -25.78 -13.50 0.27
CA ALA A 169 -26.88 -14.45 0.08
C ALA A 169 -26.83 -15.15 -1.30
N GLU A 170 -26.15 -14.55 -2.28
CA GLU A 170 -25.89 -15.11 -3.62
C GLU A 170 -24.70 -16.08 -3.62
N GLY A 171 -23.99 -16.23 -2.50
CA GLY A 171 -22.83 -17.12 -2.37
C GLY A 171 -21.48 -16.48 -2.73
N ASP A 172 -21.47 -15.24 -3.25
CA ASP A 172 -20.24 -14.49 -3.49
C ASP A 172 -19.49 -14.27 -2.16
N LYS A 173 -18.17 -14.53 -2.17
CA LYS A 173 -17.29 -14.27 -1.03
C LYS A 173 -16.59 -12.93 -1.21
N LEU A 174 -16.73 -12.05 -0.23
CA LEU A 174 -16.13 -10.72 -0.21
C LEU A 174 -15.03 -10.64 0.83
N VAL A 175 -13.94 -9.97 0.47
CA VAL A 175 -12.93 -9.47 1.40
C VAL A 175 -13.17 -7.98 1.55
N VAL A 176 -13.45 -7.53 2.77
CA VAL A 176 -13.71 -6.13 3.11
C VAL A 176 -12.67 -5.70 4.13
N ALA A 177 -11.91 -4.65 3.84
CA ALA A 177 -10.98 -4.07 4.80
C ALA A 177 -11.16 -2.56 4.89
N TYR A 178 -10.84 -1.98 6.04
CA TYR A 178 -10.81 -0.53 6.22
C TYR A 178 -9.42 -0.07 6.64
N PHE A 179 -9.12 1.20 6.36
CA PHE A 179 -7.93 1.86 6.84
C PHE A 179 -8.13 3.37 6.86
N PHE A 180 -7.31 4.05 7.66
CA PHE A 180 -7.20 5.49 7.65
C PHE A 180 -5.88 5.87 6.98
N PRO A 181 -5.89 6.73 5.93
CA PRO A 181 -4.67 7.20 5.29
C PRO A 181 -3.74 7.97 6.25
N ILE A 182 -4.33 8.59 7.29
CA ILE A 182 -3.67 9.33 8.35
C ILE A 182 -4.22 8.80 9.68
N HIS A 183 -3.39 8.75 10.73
CA HIS A 183 -3.84 8.34 12.06
C HIS A 183 -5.10 9.12 12.49
N PRO A 184 -6.16 8.43 12.94
CA PRO A 184 -7.39 9.07 13.38
C PRO A 184 -7.19 10.07 14.53
N LYS A 185 -8.07 11.05 14.59
CA LYS A 185 -8.13 12.09 15.62
C LYS A 185 -9.58 12.42 15.99
N ILE A 186 -9.78 13.13 17.10
CA ILE A 186 -11.08 13.74 17.39
C ILE A 186 -11.46 14.68 16.25
N GLY A 187 -12.70 14.58 15.79
CA GLY A 187 -13.24 15.26 14.62
C GLY A 187 -13.39 14.34 13.42
N ILE A 188 -13.46 14.96 12.24
CA ILE A 188 -13.69 14.27 10.96
C ILE A 188 -12.39 13.65 10.46
N ASN A 189 -12.45 12.36 10.12
CA ASN A 189 -11.35 11.56 9.58
C ASN A 189 -11.76 10.99 8.22
N GLU A 190 -10.81 10.97 7.28
CA GLU A 190 -10.99 10.27 6.00
C GLU A 190 -10.96 8.77 6.26
N LEU A 191 -12.03 8.07 5.88
CA LEU A 191 -12.16 6.63 6.01
C LEU A 191 -12.10 6.01 4.63
N GLU A 192 -11.15 5.11 4.42
CA GLU A 192 -11.08 4.32 3.20
C GLU A 192 -11.42 2.86 3.48
N MET A 193 -12.14 2.26 2.55
CA MET A 193 -12.44 0.84 2.53
C MET A 193 -12.01 0.25 1.20
N ILE A 194 -11.66 -1.02 1.20
CA ILE A 194 -11.38 -1.78 -0.01
C ILE A 194 -12.19 -3.07 0.00
N ILE A 195 -12.87 -3.35 -1.12
CA ILE A 195 -13.74 -4.50 -1.27
C ILE A 195 -13.34 -5.27 -2.53
N TYR A 196 -13.04 -6.55 -2.33
CA TYR A 196 -12.78 -7.49 -3.41
C TYR A 196 -13.69 -8.69 -3.31
N ARG A 197 -14.15 -9.19 -4.44
CA ARG A 197 -14.81 -10.49 -4.55
C ARG A 197 -13.79 -11.55 -4.90
N GLN A 198 -13.81 -12.64 -4.15
CA GLN A 198 -13.02 -13.83 -4.45
C GLN A 198 -13.63 -14.57 -5.65
N GLN A 199 -12.87 -14.72 -6.75
CA GLN A 199 -13.28 -15.56 -7.87
C GLN A 199 -12.90 -17.02 -7.63
N ASP A 200 -11.68 -17.23 -7.17
CA ASP A 200 -11.14 -18.53 -6.81
C ASP A 200 -10.09 -18.38 -5.69
N LYS A 201 -9.32 -19.43 -5.39
CA LYS A 201 -8.32 -19.38 -4.31
C LYS A 201 -7.15 -18.43 -4.60
N MET A 202 -6.93 -18.05 -5.85
CA MET A 202 -5.78 -17.26 -6.34
C MET A 202 -6.18 -15.92 -6.97
N SER A 203 -7.42 -15.76 -7.42
CA SER A 203 -7.92 -14.56 -8.09
C SER A 203 -8.99 -13.81 -7.29
N PHE A 204 -8.80 -12.49 -7.20
CA PHE A 204 -9.72 -11.56 -6.56
C PHE A 204 -10.00 -10.40 -7.51
N LEU A 205 -11.26 -10.03 -7.66
CA LEU A 205 -11.67 -8.88 -8.45
C LEU A 205 -12.15 -7.74 -7.56
N PRO A 206 -11.85 -6.47 -7.88
CA PRO A 206 -12.50 -5.32 -7.29
C PRO A 206 -14.02 -5.45 -7.30
N ALA A 207 -14.66 -5.15 -6.18
CA ALA A 207 -16.11 -5.01 -6.11
C ALA A 207 -16.48 -3.52 -6.14
N ASP A 208 -17.17 -3.08 -7.19
CA ASP A 208 -17.40 -1.67 -7.52
C ASP A 208 -18.86 -1.22 -7.45
N ASN A 209 -19.77 -2.12 -7.06
CA ASN A 209 -21.21 -1.95 -7.17
C ASN A 209 -21.97 -2.11 -5.85
N TYR A 210 -21.28 -1.94 -4.71
CA TYR A 210 -21.93 -1.91 -3.40
C TYR A 210 -22.25 -0.47 -2.99
N LEU A 211 -23.46 -0.26 -2.49
CA LEU A 211 -23.81 0.94 -1.73
C LEU A 211 -23.42 0.69 -0.27
N LEU A 212 -22.47 1.48 0.23
CA LEU A 212 -22.01 1.37 1.61
C LEU A 212 -22.73 2.37 2.50
N THR A 213 -23.11 1.95 3.70
CA THR A 213 -23.60 2.84 4.75
C THR A 213 -22.82 2.57 6.03
N ILE A 214 -22.33 3.64 6.65
CA ILE A 214 -21.62 3.55 7.93
C ILE A 214 -22.43 4.20 9.06
N THR A 215 -22.44 3.52 10.20
CA THR A 215 -23.05 4.05 11.43
C THR A 215 -22.04 3.86 12.57
N PRO A 216 -21.20 4.87 12.85
CA PRO A 216 -20.27 4.80 13.97
C PRO A 216 -21.00 4.93 15.30
N GLU A 217 -20.57 4.15 16.28
CA GLU A 217 -21.06 4.19 17.66
C GLU A 217 -19.95 3.86 18.65
N MET A 218 -20.10 4.32 19.89
CA MET A 218 -19.37 3.80 21.06
C MET A 218 -20.30 2.80 21.76
N PRO A 219 -20.09 1.48 21.59
CA PRO A 219 -21.06 0.47 22.03
C PRO A 219 -21.37 0.51 23.52
N ALA A 220 -20.36 0.81 24.36
CA ALA A 220 -20.51 0.84 25.81
C ALA A 220 -21.50 1.90 26.31
N MET A 221 -21.76 2.94 25.52
CA MET A 221 -22.61 4.07 25.90
C MET A 221 -23.75 4.34 24.90
N GLY A 222 -23.88 3.53 23.85
CA GLY A 222 -24.86 3.76 22.77
C GLY A 222 -24.68 5.12 22.09
N HIS A 223 -23.46 5.65 22.04
CA HIS A 223 -23.19 7.00 21.58
C HIS A 223 -22.75 7.00 20.11
N GLY A 224 -23.63 7.47 19.21
CA GLY A 224 -23.29 7.67 17.80
C GLY A 224 -22.51 8.97 17.56
N SER A 225 -22.09 9.20 16.32
CA SER A 225 -21.52 10.50 15.91
C SER A 225 -22.27 11.14 14.73
N PRO A 226 -22.33 12.48 14.66
CA PRO A 226 -22.93 13.20 13.53
C PRO A 226 -21.90 13.46 12.41
N ASN A 227 -22.37 13.92 11.25
CA ASN A 227 -21.54 14.41 10.13
C ASN A 227 -20.64 13.34 9.46
N ASN A 228 -21.06 12.08 9.51
CA ASN A 228 -20.42 11.01 8.75
C ASN A 228 -20.80 11.07 7.26
N VAL A 229 -19.88 10.65 6.41
CA VAL A 229 -20.11 10.53 4.96
C VAL A 229 -19.90 9.07 4.59
N ASN A 230 -20.95 8.45 4.04
CA ASN A 230 -20.91 7.08 3.57
C ASN A 230 -19.80 6.87 2.52
N PRO A 231 -19.02 5.78 2.60
CA PRO A 231 -18.00 5.53 1.59
C PRO A 231 -18.58 5.27 0.20
N VAL A 232 -18.07 5.97 -0.81
CA VAL A 232 -18.49 5.82 -2.21
C VAL A 232 -17.34 5.24 -3.02
N TYR A 233 -17.66 4.36 -3.97
CA TYR A 233 -16.68 3.76 -4.88
C TYR A 233 -15.86 4.83 -5.60
N THR A 234 -14.58 4.54 -5.79
CA THR A 234 -13.65 5.40 -6.54
C THR A 234 -13.00 4.64 -7.69
N LYS A 235 -12.10 3.71 -7.40
CA LYS A 235 -11.42 2.84 -8.39
C LYS A 235 -10.89 1.59 -7.70
N ASN A 236 -10.62 0.51 -8.44
CA ASN A 236 -9.91 -0.68 -7.94
C ASN A 236 -10.45 -1.24 -6.60
N GLY A 237 -11.75 -1.13 -6.37
CA GLY A 237 -12.42 -1.65 -5.17
C GLY A 237 -12.30 -0.72 -3.97
N TYR A 238 -11.65 0.45 -4.11
CA TYR A 238 -11.60 1.48 -3.09
C TYR A 238 -12.91 2.24 -2.98
N TYR A 239 -13.31 2.49 -1.75
CA TYR A 239 -14.41 3.35 -1.35
C TYR A 239 -13.89 4.40 -0.39
N LYS A 240 -14.32 5.66 -0.56
CA LYS A 240 -13.90 6.78 0.29
C LYS A 240 -15.09 7.45 0.94
N GLY A 241 -15.02 7.61 2.25
CA GLY A 241 -16.01 8.28 3.07
C GLY A 241 -15.34 9.03 4.21
N LYS A 242 -16.14 9.46 5.18
CA LYS A 242 -15.66 10.18 6.35
C LYS A 242 -16.35 9.70 7.59
N VAL A 243 -15.58 9.52 8.66
CA VAL A 243 -16.11 9.20 9.98
C VAL A 243 -15.69 10.28 10.96
N ASN A 244 -16.65 10.78 11.72
CA ASN A 244 -16.44 11.77 12.75
C ASN A 244 -16.36 11.06 14.11
N PHE A 245 -15.34 11.34 14.89
CA PHE A 245 -15.26 10.84 16.25
C PHE A 245 -15.27 12.01 17.23
N THR A 246 -16.24 12.01 18.14
CA THR A 246 -16.49 13.14 19.05
C THR A 246 -15.59 13.12 20.29
N MET A 247 -14.98 11.98 20.59
CA MET A 247 -14.07 11.74 21.70
C MET A 247 -13.19 10.52 21.42
N THR A 248 -12.09 10.37 22.16
CA THR A 248 -11.23 9.18 22.13
C THR A 248 -11.92 7.98 22.79
N GLY A 249 -11.43 6.78 22.50
CA GLY A 249 -11.88 5.54 23.12
C GLY A 249 -12.30 4.47 22.10
N ASP A 250 -13.08 3.50 22.57
CA ASP A 250 -13.52 2.38 21.75
C ASP A 250 -14.73 2.77 20.90
N TRP A 251 -14.54 2.66 19.59
CA TRP A 251 -15.55 2.91 18.58
C TRP A 251 -15.80 1.63 17.78
N ARG A 252 -17.02 1.55 17.26
CA ARG A 252 -17.45 0.58 16.26
C ARG A 252 -17.95 1.32 15.04
N ILE A 253 -17.45 0.97 13.86
CA ILE A 253 -18.01 1.40 12.58
C ILE A 253 -18.89 0.26 12.10
N ASN A 254 -20.21 0.36 12.33
CA ASN A 254 -21.16 -0.54 11.71
C ASN A 254 -21.20 -0.27 10.21
N LEU A 255 -21.21 -1.34 9.40
CA LEU A 255 -21.11 -1.28 7.96
C LEU A 255 -22.19 -2.13 7.32
N ASP A 256 -22.98 -1.49 6.48
CA ASP A 256 -23.94 -2.14 5.59
C ASP A 256 -23.43 -2.10 4.15
N LEU A 257 -23.43 -3.26 3.50
CA LEU A 257 -23.09 -3.44 2.09
C LEU A 257 -24.36 -3.85 1.34
N ALA A 258 -24.93 -2.95 0.55
CA ALA A 258 -26.15 -3.21 -0.22
C ALA A 258 -25.87 -3.32 -1.71
N LYS A 259 -26.45 -4.34 -2.37
CA LYS A 259 -26.37 -4.54 -3.82
C LYS A 259 -27.61 -5.28 -4.29
N ALA A 260 -28.23 -4.82 -5.38
CA ALA A 260 -29.41 -5.45 -6.00
C ALA A 260 -30.56 -5.77 -5.00
N GLY A 261 -30.78 -4.91 -4.00
CA GLY A 261 -31.81 -5.11 -2.96
C GLY A 261 -31.42 -6.08 -1.84
N GLN A 262 -30.26 -6.72 -1.91
CA GLN A 262 -29.69 -7.52 -0.83
C GLN A 262 -28.77 -6.67 0.03
N LYS A 263 -28.68 -7.02 1.32
CA LYS A 263 -27.90 -6.31 2.32
C LYS A 263 -27.08 -7.31 3.15
N ASN A 264 -25.78 -7.04 3.26
CA ASN A 264 -24.89 -7.71 4.21
C ASN A 264 -24.46 -6.69 5.27
N THR A 265 -24.47 -7.09 6.53
CA THR A 265 -24.08 -6.21 7.64
C THR A 265 -22.86 -6.80 8.34
N THR A 266 -21.91 -5.94 8.66
CA THR A 266 -20.73 -6.26 9.47
C THR A 266 -20.32 -5.03 10.28
N PHE A 267 -19.21 -5.11 11.00
CA PHE A 267 -18.66 -3.96 11.71
C PHE A 267 -17.15 -4.09 11.88
N PHE A 268 -16.51 -2.97 12.16
CA PHE A 268 -15.12 -2.89 12.57
C PHE A 268 -15.01 -2.16 13.90
N ASP A 269 -14.37 -2.80 14.87
CA ASP A 269 -14.00 -2.13 16.12
C ASP A 269 -12.67 -1.40 15.92
N LEU A 270 -12.49 -0.28 16.60
CA LEU A 270 -11.25 0.48 16.62
C LEU A 270 -11.12 1.24 17.93
N THR A 271 -9.89 1.52 18.32
CA THR A 271 -9.58 2.38 19.47
C THR A 271 -8.57 3.42 18.99
N PHE A 272 -8.82 4.69 19.29
CA PHE A 272 -7.88 5.77 19.04
C PHE A 272 -8.01 6.91 20.08
#